data_AF-A0A7S1MXJ4-F1
#
_entry.id   AF-A0A7S1MXJ4-F1
#
_cell.length_a   1.000
_cell.length_b   1.000
_cell.length_c   1.000
_cell.angle_alpha   90.00
_cell.angle_beta   90.00
_cell.angle_gamma   90.00
#
_symmetry.space_group_name_H-M   'P 1'
#
loop_
_entity.id
_entity.type
_entity.pdbx_description
1 polymer ?
#
loop_
_entity_poly.entity_id
_entity_poly.type
_entity_poly.pdbx_seq_one_letter_code
_entity_poly.pdbx_strand_id
1 'polypeptide(L)'
;RHAVKLAGFDIVWFDLPKSGLTPNAWTIEWGYDQSFGYVCHLDLRSGVVGALFREPKPKVLVFVPQGGAFEAASEFVLPIAKHHVDTLKFVFADPATTENAMAAFGLTAQDAPIAVIHRTHPSDQKYLPPPGARALTEAGLKRMVGDFLAGKLRGMAGNDAEDGEL
;
A
#
# COMPACT_ATOMS: atom_id res chain seq x y z
N ARG A 1 1.98 -2.43 -34.34
CA ARG A 1 1.35 -1.58 -33.32
C ARG A 1 0.03 -2.16 -32.86
N HIS A 2 -0.02 -2.60 -31.61
CA HIS A 2 -1.24 -3.12 -30.98
C HIS A 2 -1.66 -2.19 -29.85
N ALA A 3 -2.97 -2.12 -29.61
CA ALA A 3 -3.57 -1.28 -28.59
C ALA A 3 -4.37 -2.15 -27.62
N VAL A 4 -4.16 -1.94 -26.32
CA VAL A 4 -4.95 -2.57 -25.27
C VAL A 4 -5.59 -1.47 -24.44
N LYS A 5 -6.88 -1.60 -24.18
CA LYS A 5 -7.65 -0.67 -23.35
C LYS A 5 -7.76 -1.25 -21.96
N LEU A 6 -7.14 -0.59 -20.98
CA LEU A 6 -7.22 -0.98 -19.58
C LEU A 6 -8.40 -0.25 -18.94
N ALA A 7 -9.11 -0.93 -18.02
CA ALA A 7 -10.26 -0.36 -17.35
C ALA A 7 -9.80 0.75 -16.39
N GLY A 8 -9.95 2.00 -16.80
CA GLY A 8 -9.71 3.16 -15.94
C GLY A 8 -8.98 4.33 -16.61
N PHE A 9 -7.95 4.12 -17.44
CA PHE A 9 -7.19 5.18 -18.14
C PHE A 9 -6.46 4.68 -19.42
N ASP A 10 -5.81 5.63 -20.12
CA ASP A 10 -5.37 5.73 -21.53
C ASP A 10 -4.83 4.50 -22.30
N ILE A 11 -5.01 4.55 -23.63
CA ILE A 11 -4.55 3.56 -24.61
C ILE A 11 -3.01 3.59 -24.73
N VAL A 12 -2.37 2.46 -24.45
CA VAL A 12 -0.93 2.28 -24.65
C VAL A 12 -0.66 1.60 -26.00
N TRP A 13 0.34 2.10 -26.73
CA TRP A 13 0.76 1.57 -28.03
C TRP A 13 2.14 0.93 -27.93
N PHE A 14 2.28 -0.30 -28.40
CA PHE A 14 3.57 -0.97 -28.54
C PHE A 14 3.67 -1.78 -29.83
N ASP A 15 4.91 -2.04 -30.26
CA ASP A 15 5.21 -2.86 -31.43
C ASP A 15 5.66 -4.25 -31.01
N LEU A 16 4.96 -5.28 -31.51
CA LEU A 16 5.40 -6.65 -31.38
C LEU A 16 6.53 -6.93 -32.38
N PRO A 17 7.55 -7.73 -32.00
CA PRO A 17 8.62 -8.09 -32.92
C PRO A 17 8.04 -8.80 -34.15
N LYS A 18 8.47 -8.34 -35.33
CA LYS A 18 8.05 -8.92 -36.60
C LYS A 18 8.77 -10.25 -36.79
N SER A 19 8.07 -11.34 -36.48
CA SER A 19 8.37 -12.74 -36.78
C SER A 19 9.46 -13.43 -35.95
N GLY A 20 9.17 -14.68 -35.55
CA GLY A 20 10.13 -15.60 -34.95
C GLY A 20 9.75 -16.21 -33.60
N LEU A 21 8.49 -16.59 -33.38
CA LEU A 21 8.14 -17.45 -32.23
C LEU A 21 8.36 -18.91 -32.63
N THR A 22 9.38 -19.56 -32.06
CA THR A 22 9.60 -21.00 -32.18
C THR A 22 8.57 -21.78 -31.33
N PRO A 23 8.22 -23.04 -31.70
CA PRO A 23 7.15 -23.80 -31.03
C PRO A 23 7.41 -24.17 -29.56
N ASN A 24 8.65 -23.98 -29.09
CA ASN A 24 9.10 -24.24 -27.72
C ASN A 24 9.74 -22.98 -27.08
N ALA A 25 9.36 -21.79 -27.53
CA ALA A 25 9.76 -20.56 -26.85
C ALA A 25 9.03 -20.48 -25.50
N TRP A 26 9.71 -20.88 -24.44
CA TRP A 26 9.33 -20.50 -23.07
C TRP A 26 9.58 -19.01 -22.96
N THR A 27 8.52 -18.21 -23.11
CA THR A 27 8.57 -16.77 -22.86
C THR A 27 8.94 -16.57 -21.40
N ILE A 28 10.16 -16.08 -21.15
CA ILE A 28 10.55 -15.58 -19.84
C ILE A 28 9.90 -14.20 -19.69
N GLU A 29 8.84 -14.16 -18.88
CA GLU A 29 8.07 -13.01 -18.41
C GLU A 29 8.33 -12.92 -16.90
N TRP A 30 8.87 -11.87 -16.26
CA TRP A 30 9.17 -10.48 -16.59
C TRP A 30 10.42 -10.03 -15.84
N GLY A 31 11.19 -9.11 -16.43
CA GLY A 31 11.88 -8.04 -15.73
C GLY A 31 11.01 -6.79 -15.82
N TYR A 32 10.78 -6.09 -14.70
CA TYR A 32 9.78 -5.02 -14.35
C TYR A 32 8.92 -5.44 -13.12
N ASP A 33 9.50 -6.26 -12.24
CA ASP A 33 8.90 -7.46 -11.64
C ASP A 33 8.94 -7.47 -10.10
N GLN A 34 8.67 -6.34 -9.45
CA GLN A 34 8.16 -6.37 -8.07
C GLN A 34 6.86 -5.59 -7.92
N SER A 35 5.92 -5.86 -8.82
CA SER A 35 4.51 -5.62 -8.53
C SER A 35 3.99 -6.84 -7.76
N PHE A 36 4.11 -6.84 -6.43
CA PHE A 36 3.31 -7.75 -5.62
C PHE A 36 1.86 -7.40 -5.94
N GLY A 37 1.15 -8.32 -6.61
CA GLY A 37 -0.14 -8.07 -7.27
C GLY A 37 -1.27 -7.50 -6.40
N TYR A 38 -1.03 -7.27 -5.11
CA TYR A 38 -1.99 -6.74 -4.15
C TYR A 38 -1.36 -5.76 -3.13
N VAL A 39 -0.04 -5.58 -3.14
CA VAL A 39 0.69 -4.74 -2.18
C VAL A 39 1.72 -3.88 -2.91
N CYS A 40 1.65 -2.56 -2.74
CA CYS A 40 2.65 -1.66 -3.31
C CYS A 40 3.74 -1.35 -2.28
N HIS A 41 4.96 -1.08 -2.71
CA HIS A 41 5.95 -0.41 -1.86
C HIS A 41 5.73 1.11 -1.94
N LEU A 42 5.68 1.78 -0.79
CA LEU A 42 5.60 3.23 -0.74
C LEU A 42 7.00 3.82 -0.97
N ASP A 43 7.19 4.44 -2.13
CA ASP A 43 8.36 5.28 -2.42
C ASP A 43 7.92 6.74 -2.57
N LEU A 44 8.22 7.56 -1.55
CA LEU A 44 7.87 8.98 -1.51
C LEU A 44 8.65 9.84 -2.52
N ARG A 45 9.70 9.29 -3.16
CA ARG A 45 10.54 10.02 -4.13
C ARG A 45 10.04 9.88 -5.56
N SER A 46 9.04 9.02 -5.80
CA SER A 46 8.51 8.73 -7.13
C SER A 46 7.14 9.40 -7.35
N GLY A 47 6.81 9.71 -8.61
CA GLY A 47 5.48 10.23 -8.99
C GLY A 47 4.31 9.26 -8.72
N VAL A 48 4.60 8.02 -8.27
CA VAL A 48 3.64 6.95 -7.95
C VAL A 48 2.81 7.29 -6.70
N VAL A 49 3.32 8.15 -5.83
CA VAL A 49 2.63 8.63 -4.62
C VAL A 49 1.29 9.29 -4.95
N GLY A 50 1.26 10.10 -6.01
CA GLY A 50 0.05 10.80 -6.44
C GLY A 50 -1.05 9.84 -6.88
N ALA A 51 -0.69 8.72 -7.53
CA ALA A 51 -1.64 7.70 -7.93
C ALA A 51 -2.19 6.92 -6.72
N LEU A 52 -1.33 6.61 -5.73
CA LEU A 52 -1.76 5.92 -4.51
C LEU A 52 -2.78 6.74 -3.72
N PHE A 53 -2.56 8.04 -3.52
CA PHE A 53 -3.48 8.84 -2.71
C PHE A 53 -4.78 9.23 -3.43
N ARG A 54 -4.80 9.21 -4.77
CA ARG A 54 -6.01 9.35 -5.60
C ARG A 54 -6.89 8.09 -5.64
N GLU A 55 -6.37 6.93 -5.26
CA GLU A 55 -7.16 5.70 -5.15
C GLU A 55 -8.27 5.89 -4.10
N PRO A 56 -9.56 5.66 -4.42
CA PRO A 56 -10.64 5.81 -3.45
C PRO A 56 -10.59 4.80 -2.31
N LYS A 57 -9.99 3.62 -2.52
CA LYS A 57 -9.85 2.61 -1.45
C LYS A 57 -9.01 3.15 -0.30
N PRO A 58 -9.39 2.89 0.97
CA PRO A 58 -8.53 3.11 2.12
C PRO A 58 -7.24 2.28 2.01
N LYS A 59 -6.14 2.86 2.50
CA LYS A 59 -4.81 2.29 2.43
C LYS A 59 -4.44 1.73 3.79
N VAL A 60 -4.03 0.47 3.83
CA VAL A 60 -3.37 -0.12 4.98
C VAL A 60 -1.87 0.07 4.77
N LEU A 61 -1.28 1.03 5.47
CA LEU A 61 0.16 1.30 5.41
C LEU A 61 0.84 0.46 6.49
N VAL A 62 1.77 -0.39 6.08
CA VAL A 62 2.51 -1.33 6.93
C VAL A 62 3.96 -0.87 6.98
N PHE A 63 4.30 -0.13 8.04
CA PHE A 63 5.64 0.41 8.27
C PHE A 63 6.53 -0.66 8.91
N VAL A 64 7.48 -1.21 8.15
CA VAL A 64 8.36 -2.30 8.60
C VAL A 64 9.76 -2.08 8.04
N PRO A 65 10.82 -2.17 8.87
CA PRO A 65 12.20 -2.09 8.37
C PRO A 65 12.50 -3.21 7.37
N GLN A 66 13.34 -2.92 6.38
CA GLN A 66 13.82 -3.92 5.42
C GLN A 66 14.58 -5.07 6.10
N GLY A 67 14.69 -6.20 5.40
CA GLY A 67 15.35 -7.42 5.90
C GLY A 67 14.38 -8.39 6.58
N GLY A 68 14.84 -9.13 7.59
CA GLY A 68 14.07 -10.23 8.19
C GLY A 68 12.73 -9.83 8.82
N ALA A 69 12.58 -8.57 9.26
CA ALA A 69 11.31 -8.06 9.75
C ALA A 69 10.26 -7.91 8.63
N PHE A 70 10.68 -7.48 7.44
CA PHE A 70 9.82 -7.38 6.26
C PHE A 70 9.38 -8.76 5.77
N GLU A 71 10.29 -9.74 5.75
CA GLU A 71 9.98 -11.12 5.37
C GLU A 71 8.94 -11.72 6.32
N ALA A 72 9.18 -11.64 7.63
CA ALA A 72 8.25 -12.13 8.65
C ALA A 72 6.88 -11.43 8.59
N ALA A 73 6.84 -10.11 8.33
CA ALA A 73 5.59 -9.39 8.14
C ALA A 73 4.86 -9.82 6.86
N SER A 74 5.58 -10.04 5.77
CA SER A 74 5.02 -10.41 4.46
C SER A 74 4.27 -11.74 4.50
N GLU A 75 4.77 -12.72 5.27
CA GLU A 75 4.15 -14.04 5.41
C GLU A 75 2.68 -13.97 5.81
N PHE A 76 2.30 -13.06 6.71
CA PHE A 76 0.91 -12.91 7.15
C PHE A 76 0.18 -11.73 6.51
N VAL A 77 0.87 -10.66 6.10
CA VAL A 77 0.22 -9.51 5.45
C VAL A 77 -0.32 -9.87 4.07
N LEU A 78 0.42 -10.65 3.27
CA LEU A 78 0.03 -10.96 1.88
C LEU A 78 -1.30 -11.74 1.81
N PRO A 79 -1.55 -12.79 2.61
CA PRO A 79 -2.85 -13.46 2.64
C PRO A 79 -4.00 -12.54 3.05
N ILE A 80 -3.77 -11.66 4.03
CA ILE A 80 -4.78 -10.68 4.48
C ILE A 80 -5.09 -9.68 3.36
N ALA A 81 -4.05 -9.14 2.71
CA ALA A 81 -4.19 -8.21 1.60
C ALA A 81 -4.98 -8.82 0.44
N LYS A 82 -4.69 -10.08 0.08
CA LYS A 82 -5.42 -10.82 -0.94
C LYS A 82 -6.90 -10.98 -0.60
N HIS A 83 -7.24 -11.22 0.67
CA HIS A 83 -8.62 -11.36 1.11
C HIS A 83 -9.42 -10.05 1.01
N HIS A 84 -8.75 -8.90 1.07
CA HIS A 84 -9.37 -7.57 1.10
C HIS A 84 -9.10 -6.71 -0.14
N VAL A 85 -8.56 -7.26 -1.23
CA VAL A 85 -8.15 -6.53 -2.44
C VAL A 85 -9.23 -5.59 -3.00
N ASP A 86 -10.50 -5.98 -2.91
CA ASP A 86 -11.61 -5.20 -3.46
C ASP A 86 -12.00 -4.01 -2.57
N THR A 87 -11.59 -4.02 -1.30
CA THR A 87 -12.01 -3.05 -0.29
C THR A 87 -10.89 -2.17 0.24
N LEU A 88 -9.65 -2.68 0.25
CA LEU A 88 -8.48 -2.05 0.85
C LEU A 88 -7.29 -2.15 -0.08
N LYS A 89 -6.41 -1.17 0.00
CA LYS A 89 -5.09 -1.20 -0.66
C LYS A 89 -4.02 -1.39 0.39
N PHE A 90 -3.24 -2.47 0.33
CA PHE A 90 -2.13 -2.67 1.25
C PHE A 90 -0.84 -2.10 0.66
N VAL A 91 -0.01 -1.53 1.52
CA VAL A 91 1.24 -0.89 1.12
C VAL A 91 2.30 -1.15 2.19
N PHE A 92 3.47 -1.65 1.79
CA PHE A 92 4.64 -1.70 2.68
C PHE A 92 5.43 -0.41 2.57
N ALA A 93 5.90 0.11 3.70
CA ALA A 93 6.68 1.33 3.79
C ALA A 93 7.90 1.09 4.68
N ASP A 94 9.07 1.52 4.23
CA ASP A 94 10.28 1.48 5.04
C ASP A 94 10.31 2.72 5.96
N PRO A 95 10.31 2.56 7.30
CA PRO A 95 10.38 3.68 8.24
C PRO A 95 11.53 4.64 7.95
N ALA A 96 12.67 4.14 7.46
CA ALA A 96 13.86 4.95 7.19
C ALA A 96 13.69 5.93 6.01
N THR A 97 12.72 5.70 5.13
CA THR A 97 12.48 6.53 3.94
C THR A 97 11.08 7.13 3.90
N THR A 98 10.24 6.84 4.91
CA THR A 98 8.84 7.25 4.97
C THR A 98 8.48 8.02 6.24
N GLU A 99 9.46 8.69 6.85
CA GLU A 99 9.30 9.48 8.09
C GLU A 99 8.14 10.49 8.02
N ASN A 100 8.00 11.23 6.90
CA ASN A 100 6.90 12.18 6.71
C ASN A 100 5.53 11.50 6.76
N ALA A 101 5.41 10.29 6.19
CA ALA A 101 4.17 9.54 6.24
C ALA A 101 3.88 9.06 7.66
N MET A 102 4.89 8.62 8.42
CA MET A 102 4.73 8.25 9.83
C MET A 102 4.35 9.45 10.71
N ALA A 103 4.96 10.60 10.48
CA ALA A 103 4.68 11.85 11.21
C ALA A 103 3.23 12.30 11.06
N ALA A 104 2.60 12.05 9.90
CA ALA A 104 1.18 12.33 9.69
C ALA A 104 0.24 11.54 10.63
N PHE A 105 0.73 10.44 11.21
CA PHE A 105 0.04 9.65 12.25
C PHE A 105 0.58 9.91 13.66
N GLY A 106 1.45 10.90 13.83
CA GLY A 106 2.16 11.14 15.09
C GLY A 106 3.10 10.00 15.49
N LEU A 107 3.62 9.25 14.51
CA LEU A 107 4.53 8.13 14.71
C LEU A 107 5.96 8.50 14.32
N THR A 108 6.91 7.77 14.89
CA THR A 108 8.34 7.84 14.58
C THR A 108 8.83 6.47 14.12
N ALA A 109 10.05 6.40 13.56
CA ALA A 109 10.64 5.11 13.17
C ALA A 109 10.75 4.09 14.31
N GLN A 110 10.76 4.54 15.58
CA GLN A 110 10.79 3.68 16.76
C GLN A 110 9.46 2.96 17.01
N ASP A 111 8.36 3.45 16.44
CA ASP A 111 7.06 2.80 16.54
C ASP A 111 6.92 1.62 15.58
N ALA A 112 7.84 1.46 14.62
CA ALA A 112 7.85 0.33 13.70
C ALA A 112 8.38 -0.96 14.39
N PRO A 113 7.87 -2.16 14.02
CA PRO A 113 6.90 -2.41 12.96
C PRO A 113 5.45 -2.11 13.38
N ILE A 114 4.70 -1.41 12.53
CA ILE A 114 3.32 -0.99 12.80
C ILE A 114 2.47 -0.91 11.53
N ALA A 115 1.16 -1.13 11.64
CA ALA A 115 0.21 -0.87 10.57
C ALA A 115 -0.74 0.27 10.94
N VAL A 116 -1.10 1.11 9.98
CA VAL A 116 -2.09 2.18 10.10
C VAL A 116 -3.05 2.14 8.93
N ILE A 117 -4.23 2.73 9.08
CA ILE A 117 -5.18 2.88 7.98
C ILE A 117 -5.34 4.35 7.63
N HIS A 118 -5.27 4.65 6.35
CA HIS A 118 -5.47 5.99 5.79
C HIS A 118 -6.61 5.97 4.78
N ARG A 119 -7.66 6.71 5.06
CA ARG A 119 -8.75 6.96 4.12
C ARG A 119 -8.61 8.39 3.61
N THR A 120 -8.36 8.57 2.32
CA THR A 120 -8.29 9.92 1.71
C THR A 120 -9.61 10.39 1.12
N HIS A 121 -10.58 9.49 0.91
CA HIS A 121 -11.88 9.80 0.31
C HIS A 121 -13.04 9.17 1.11
N PRO A 122 -14.16 9.89 1.30
CA PRO A 122 -14.45 11.27 0.85
C PRO A 122 -13.79 12.34 1.74
N SER A 123 -13.24 11.96 2.88
CA SER A 123 -12.58 12.85 3.84
C SER A 123 -11.29 12.22 4.32
N ASP A 124 -10.27 13.04 4.58
CA ASP A 124 -9.01 12.60 5.15
C ASP A 124 -9.22 12.07 6.58
N GLN A 125 -9.04 10.77 6.77
CA GLN A 125 -9.19 10.09 8.05
C GLN A 125 -8.05 9.11 8.27
N LYS A 126 -7.41 9.25 9.43
CA LYS A 126 -6.25 8.48 9.84
C LYS A 126 -6.63 7.59 11.03
N TYR A 127 -6.22 6.35 11.02
CA TYR A 127 -6.58 5.38 12.06
C TYR A 127 -5.34 4.63 12.54
N LEU A 128 -5.14 4.67 13.86
CA LEU A 128 -4.10 3.93 14.55
C LEU A 128 -4.63 2.59 15.07
N PRO A 129 -3.75 1.61 15.32
CA PRO A 129 -4.12 0.42 16.08
C PRO A 129 -4.68 0.78 17.46
N PRO A 130 -5.61 -0.01 18.02
CA PRO A 130 -6.08 0.18 19.38
C PRO A 130 -4.93 0.20 20.41
N PRO A 131 -5.05 0.94 21.51
CA PRO A 131 -4.08 0.88 22.61
C PRO A 131 -3.84 -0.57 23.06
N GLY A 132 -2.58 -0.98 23.16
CA GLY A 132 -2.18 -2.37 23.48
C GLY A 132 -2.03 -3.31 22.27
N ALA A 133 -2.40 -2.88 21.05
CA ALA A 133 -2.22 -3.63 19.81
C ALA A 133 -1.16 -2.99 18.87
N ARG A 134 -0.21 -2.24 19.43
CA ARG A 134 0.81 -1.52 18.64
C ARG A 134 1.78 -2.46 17.92
N ALA A 135 2.03 -3.65 18.46
CA ALA A 135 2.88 -4.64 17.80
C ALA A 135 2.20 -5.20 16.55
N LEU A 136 2.88 -5.10 15.40
CA LEU A 136 2.43 -5.71 14.16
C LEU A 136 2.45 -7.24 14.28
N THR A 137 1.26 -7.83 14.35
CA THR A 137 1.03 -9.28 14.39
C THR A 137 -0.12 -9.64 13.46
N GLU A 138 -0.21 -10.90 13.03
CA GLU A 138 -1.32 -11.36 12.19
C GLU A 138 -2.69 -11.10 12.85
N ALA A 139 -2.85 -11.48 14.12
CA ALA A 139 -4.09 -11.27 14.86
C ALA A 139 -4.42 -9.78 15.04
N GLY A 140 -3.40 -8.96 15.33
CA GLY A 140 -3.55 -7.51 15.46
C GLY A 140 -4.00 -6.86 14.15
N LEU A 141 -3.38 -7.23 13.03
CA LEU A 141 -3.72 -6.70 11.71
C LEU A 141 -5.12 -7.13 11.27
N LYS A 142 -5.47 -8.42 11.42
CA LYS A 142 -6.83 -8.92 11.14
C LYS A 142 -7.89 -8.18 11.95
N ARG A 143 -7.64 -8.00 13.26
CA ARG A 143 -8.54 -7.26 14.13
C ARG A 143 -8.68 -5.80 13.69
N MET A 144 -7.57 -5.12 13.41
CA MET A 144 -7.59 -3.72 12.98
C MET A 144 -8.38 -3.53 11.68
N VAL A 145 -8.15 -4.39 10.69
CA VAL A 145 -8.89 -4.39 9.43
C VAL A 145 -10.38 -4.67 9.66
N GLY A 146 -10.71 -5.68 10.46
CA GLY A 146 -12.09 -6.01 10.80
C GLY A 146 -12.82 -4.88 11.53
N ASP A 147 -12.17 -4.27 12.52
CA ASP A 147 -12.71 -3.14 13.28
C ASP A 147 -12.90 -1.90 12.39
N PHE A 148 -11.99 -1.66 11.44
CA PHE A 148 -12.13 -0.58 10.46
C PHE A 148 -13.33 -0.81 9.53
N LEU A 149 -13.42 -1.99 8.90
CA LEU A 149 -14.50 -2.32 7.97
C LEU A 149 -15.87 -2.36 8.67
N ALA A 150 -15.90 -2.68 9.97
CA ALA A 150 -17.10 -2.63 10.79
C ALA A 150 -17.44 -1.24 11.36
N GLY A 151 -16.64 -0.20 11.06
CA GLY A 151 -16.83 1.16 11.58
C GLY A 151 -16.58 1.32 13.08
N LYS A 152 -15.86 0.38 13.70
CA LYS A 152 -15.54 0.37 15.14
C LYS A 152 -14.21 1.06 15.45
N LEU A 153 -13.32 1.18 14.46
CA LEU A 153 -12.03 1.84 14.63
C LEU A 153 -12.23 3.35 14.68
N ARG A 154 -11.73 3.98 15.75
CA ARG A 154 -11.83 5.44 15.93
C ARG A 154 -10.73 6.13 15.12
N GLY A 155 -11.11 7.11 14.32
CA GLY A 155 -10.17 8.00 13.65
C GLY A 155 -9.43 8.88 14.65
N MET A 156 -8.21 9.29 14.29
CA MET A 156 -7.51 10.36 14.98
C MET A 156 -8.29 11.66 14.82
N ALA A 157 -8.37 12.46 15.89
CA ALA A 157 -8.75 13.86 15.75
C ALA A 157 -7.71 14.53 14.85
N GLY A 158 -8.15 15.32 13.86
CA GLY A 158 -7.27 15.92 12.87
C GLY A 158 -6.12 16.67 13.53
N ASN A 159 -4.89 16.17 13.32
CA ASN A 159 -3.70 17.02 13.36
C ASN A 159 -3.59 17.59 11.94
N ASP A 160 -4.50 18.48 11.61
CA ASP A 160 -4.32 19.36 10.46
C ASP A 160 -3.23 20.33 10.93
N ALA A 161 -1.98 19.92 10.73
CA ALA A 161 -0.90 20.90 10.64
C ALA A 161 -1.34 21.85 9.53
N GLU A 162 -1.69 23.06 9.94
CA GLU A 162 -2.21 24.16 9.14
C GLU A 162 -1.72 24.09 7.69
N ASP A 163 -2.67 23.90 6.77
CA ASP A 163 -2.46 24.22 5.37
C ASP A 163 -2.08 25.70 5.31
N GLY A 164 -0.78 25.97 5.32
CA GLY A 164 -0.22 27.26 4.98
C GLY A 164 -0.60 27.56 3.54
N GLU A 165 -1.56 28.47 3.38
CA GLU A 165 -1.82 29.14 2.11
C GLU A 165 -0.50 29.69 1.55
N LEU A 166 -0.10 29.20 0.37
CA LEU A 166 0.72 29.92 -0.61
C LEU A 166 0.22 29.62 -2.03
#